data_AF-A0A8S1L8H3-F1
#
_entry.id   AF-A0A8S1L8H3-F1
#
_cell.length_a   1.000
_cell.length_b   1.000
_cell.length_c   1.000
_cell.angle_alpha   90.00
_cell.angle_beta   90.00
_cell.angle_gamma   90.00
#
_symmetry.space_group_name_H-M   'P 1'
#
loop_
_entity.id
_entity.type
_entity.pdbx_description
1 polymer ?
#
loop_
_entity_poly.entity_id
_entity_poly.type
_entity_poly.pdbx_seq_one_letter_code
_entity_poly.pdbx_strand_id
1 'polypeptide(L)'
;MQDEEKILEQLKELDKAQDKNPVTLASLKTLKSAIYNRDVDLQTVVKLRTLNETTLKSENIKIYFCSLCGKKAIGANIGLDTLPTRRSDNSIAINLKQIFIRLFLKQEGIKYIKRSNSVEKQYRWCCEECGVHVAYQCVSYEEGAQLIQGNSDIQLSNKPYLYVLNDAIVLNQQFSKVHSEIAKLKDQMEYEQLK
;
A
#
# COMPACT_ATOMS: atom_id res chain seq x y z
N MET A 1 -0.05 2.20 57.77
CA MET A 1 -1.39 2.78 57.99
C MET A 1 -1.64 4.04 57.16
N GLN A 2 -0.96 5.18 57.36
CA GLN A 2 -1.28 6.42 56.59
C GLN A 2 -0.95 6.34 55.09
N ASP A 3 0.08 5.58 54.68
CA ASP A 3 0.44 5.42 53.27
C ASP A 3 -0.49 4.44 52.53
N GLU A 4 -1.04 3.44 53.23
CA GLU A 4 -1.94 2.45 52.65
C GLU A 4 -3.31 3.07 52.31
N GLU A 5 -3.81 3.96 53.18
CA GLU A 5 -5.05 4.72 52.92
C GLU A 5 -4.91 5.63 51.70
N LYS A 6 -3.74 6.28 51.56
CA LYS A 6 -3.43 7.15 50.41
C LYS A 6 -3.37 6.37 49.10
N ILE A 7 -2.80 5.16 49.13
CA ILE A 7 -2.75 4.25 47.99
C ILE A 7 -4.17 3.78 47.62
N LEU A 8 -4.99 3.43 48.62
CA LEU A 8 -6.39 3.03 48.42
C LEU A 8 -7.25 4.16 47.81
N GLU A 9 -6.97 5.40 48.18
CA GLU A 9 -7.67 6.57 47.67
C GLU A 9 -7.28 6.88 46.22
N GLN A 10 -5.99 6.76 45.88
CA GLN A 10 -5.51 6.87 44.51
C GLN A 10 -6.05 5.77 43.59
N LEU A 11 -6.16 4.53 44.08
CA LEU A 11 -6.78 3.42 43.32
C LEU A 11 -8.27 3.68 43.06
N LYS A 12 -9.01 4.21 44.03
CA LYS A 12 -10.42 4.59 43.85
C LYS A 12 -10.60 5.75 42.86
N GLU A 13 -9.66 6.67 42.78
CA GLU A 13 -9.68 7.76 41.78
C GLU A 13 -9.37 7.25 40.37
N LEU A 14 -8.46 6.27 40.23
CA LEU A 14 -8.14 5.62 38.95
C LEU A 14 -9.32 4.78 38.42
N ASP A 15 -10.03 4.03 39.29
CA ASP A 15 -11.23 3.28 38.90
C ASP A 15 -12.36 4.22 38.44
N LYS A 16 -12.54 5.38 39.10
CA LYS A 16 -13.51 6.40 38.68
C LYS A 16 -13.16 7.08 37.36
N ALA A 17 -11.89 7.06 36.95
CA ALA A 17 -11.42 7.64 35.70
C ALA A 17 -11.56 6.70 34.49
N GLN A 18 -11.60 5.38 34.71
CA GLN A 18 -11.65 4.39 33.63
C GLN A 18 -13.06 4.16 33.04
N ASP A 19 -14.13 4.66 33.68
CA ASP A 19 -15.50 4.26 33.35
C ASP A 19 -16.41 5.42 32.87
N LYS A 20 -15.93 6.21 31.90
CA LYS A 20 -16.71 7.34 31.32
C LYS A 20 -16.93 7.30 29.81
N ASN A 21 -16.73 6.16 29.17
CA ASN A 21 -17.33 5.91 27.86
C ASN A 21 -18.10 4.59 27.93
N PRO A 22 -19.43 4.63 28.11
CA PRO A 22 -20.21 3.41 28.15
C PRO A 22 -20.02 2.71 26.80
N VAL A 23 -19.41 1.52 26.87
CA VAL A 23 -19.21 0.67 25.71
C VAL A 23 -20.60 0.22 25.25
N THR A 24 -21.17 0.93 24.27
CA THR A 24 -22.51 0.62 23.79
C THR A 24 -22.52 -0.69 23.00
N LEU A 25 -23.66 -1.38 23.00
CA LEU A 25 -23.87 -2.55 22.13
C LEU A 25 -23.67 -2.21 20.65
N ALA A 26 -23.92 -0.97 20.25
CA ALA A 26 -23.63 -0.47 18.91
C ALA A 26 -22.11 -0.42 18.66
N SER A 27 -21.33 0.17 19.57
CA SER A 27 -19.88 0.23 19.48
C SER A 27 -19.24 -1.17 19.41
N LEU A 28 -19.74 -2.12 20.20
CA LEU A 28 -19.28 -3.52 20.16
C LEU A 28 -19.64 -4.23 18.86
N LYS A 29 -20.85 -4.00 18.31
CA LYS A 29 -21.23 -4.54 17.00
C LYS A 29 -20.37 -3.97 15.87
N THR A 30 -20.11 -2.66 15.90
CA THR A 30 -19.22 -2.00 14.93
C THR A 30 -17.80 -2.56 15.02
N LEU A 31 -17.24 -2.69 16.23
CA LEU A 31 -15.93 -3.32 16.44
C LEU A 31 -15.90 -4.77 15.97
N LYS A 32 -16.91 -5.58 16.32
CA LYS A 32 -17.01 -6.98 15.88
C LYS A 32 -17.07 -7.09 14.36
N SER A 33 -17.85 -6.23 13.70
CA SER A 33 -17.91 -6.20 12.23
C SER A 33 -16.59 -5.77 11.60
N ALA A 34 -15.89 -4.80 12.19
CA ALA A 34 -14.59 -4.34 11.71
C ALA A 34 -13.49 -5.41 11.89
N ILE A 35 -13.52 -6.16 12.99
CA ILE A 35 -12.62 -7.30 13.24
C ILE A 35 -12.92 -8.42 12.25
N TYR A 36 -14.20 -8.80 12.10
CA TYR A 36 -14.61 -9.83 11.14
C TYR A 36 -14.20 -9.50 9.70
N ASN A 37 -14.44 -8.26 9.26
CA ASN A 37 -14.02 -7.81 7.92
C ASN A 37 -12.49 -7.86 7.76
N ARG A 38 -11.71 -7.44 8.78
CA ARG A 38 -10.24 -7.58 8.76
C ARG A 38 -9.81 -9.03 8.66
N ASP A 39 -10.45 -9.94 9.38
CA ASP A 39 -10.09 -11.36 9.37
C ASP A 39 -10.38 -12.00 8.00
N VAL A 40 -11.51 -11.64 7.39
CA VAL A 40 -11.86 -12.05 6.02
C VAL A 40 -10.87 -11.48 5.00
N ASP A 41 -10.49 -10.20 5.12
CA ASP A 41 -9.47 -9.56 4.28
C ASP A 41 -8.09 -10.24 4.45
N LEU A 42 -7.68 -10.56 5.68
CA LEU A 42 -6.43 -11.29 5.92
C LEU A 42 -6.47 -12.70 5.33
N GLN A 43 -7.57 -13.44 5.52
CA GLN A 43 -7.72 -14.79 4.98
C GLN A 43 -7.68 -14.80 3.44
N THR A 44 -8.34 -13.83 2.79
CA THR A 44 -8.29 -13.69 1.34
C THR A 44 -6.88 -13.36 0.85
N VAL A 45 -6.15 -12.49 1.55
CA VAL A 45 -4.75 -12.16 1.22
C VAL A 45 -3.83 -13.37 1.40
N VAL A 46 -3.96 -14.10 2.50
CA VAL A 46 -3.19 -15.34 2.76
C VAL A 46 -3.47 -16.38 1.66
N LYS A 47 -4.73 -16.54 1.26
CA LYS A 47 -5.11 -17.40 0.14
C LYS A 47 -4.48 -16.96 -1.18
N LEU A 48 -4.48 -15.66 -1.50
CA LEU A 48 -3.84 -15.14 -2.72
C LEU A 48 -2.32 -15.34 -2.73
N ARG A 49 -1.66 -15.24 -1.56
CA ARG A 49 -0.21 -15.49 -1.42
C ARG A 49 0.20 -16.96 -1.59
N THR A 50 -0.70 -17.88 -1.27
CA THR A 50 -0.44 -19.33 -1.32
C THR A 50 -0.82 -19.97 -2.65
N LEU A 51 -1.54 -19.26 -3.52
CA LEU A 51 -1.92 -19.74 -4.84
C LEU A 51 -0.75 -19.59 -5.84
N ASN A 52 -0.48 -20.64 -6.59
CA ASN A 52 0.48 -20.60 -7.70
C ASN A 52 -0.07 -19.75 -8.88
N GLU A 53 0.84 -19.15 -9.65
CA GLU A 53 0.55 -18.23 -10.77
C GLU A 53 -0.48 -18.75 -11.77
N THR A 54 -0.58 -20.06 -11.94
CA THR A 54 -1.47 -20.74 -12.90
C THR A 54 -2.92 -20.88 -12.41
N THR A 55 -3.18 -20.80 -11.10
CA THR A 55 -4.53 -21.03 -10.51
C THR A 55 -5.25 -19.73 -10.12
N LEU A 56 -4.53 -18.62 -10.20
CA LEU A 56 -5.02 -17.30 -9.87
C LEU A 56 -5.92 -16.84 -11.03
N LYS A 57 -7.25 -17.01 -10.87
CA LYS A 57 -8.20 -16.44 -11.82
C LYS A 57 -7.86 -14.95 -12.00
N SER A 58 -7.56 -14.57 -13.24
CA SER A 58 -7.23 -13.21 -13.69
C SER A 58 -8.28 -12.17 -13.31
N GLU A 59 -9.47 -12.59 -12.91
CA GLU A 59 -10.62 -11.74 -12.57
C GLU A 59 -10.44 -10.92 -11.28
N ASN A 60 -9.57 -11.32 -10.34
CA ASN A 60 -9.45 -10.67 -9.03
C ASN A 60 -8.21 -9.78 -8.85
N ILE A 61 -7.33 -9.70 -9.84
CA ILE A 61 -6.08 -8.93 -9.72
C ILE A 61 -6.02 -7.89 -10.81
N LYS A 62 -5.94 -6.63 -10.39
CA LYS A 62 -5.74 -5.48 -11.28
C LYS A 62 -4.24 -5.33 -11.52
N ILE A 63 -3.87 -5.28 -12.79
CA ILE A 63 -2.50 -5.00 -13.21
C ILE A 63 -2.42 -3.53 -13.61
N TYR A 64 -1.46 -2.82 -13.02
CA TYR A 64 -1.14 -1.44 -13.30
C TYR A 64 0.15 -1.37 -14.11
N PHE A 65 0.18 -0.42 -15.03
CA PHE A 65 1.27 -0.20 -15.97
C PHE A 65 1.98 1.12 -15.65
N CYS A 66 3.25 1.25 -16.04
CA CYS A 66 4.00 2.49 -15.93
C CYS A 66 3.37 3.56 -16.82
N SER A 67 3.15 4.76 -16.27
CA SER A 67 2.56 5.87 -17.02
C SER A 67 3.43 6.39 -18.15
N LEU A 68 4.74 6.14 -18.14
CA LEU A 68 5.64 6.55 -19.21
C LEU A 68 5.69 5.50 -20.33
N CYS A 69 6.24 4.31 -20.07
CA CYS A 69 6.50 3.30 -21.10
C CYS A 69 5.38 2.26 -21.28
N GLY A 70 4.42 2.15 -20.36
CA GLY A 70 3.36 1.15 -20.45
C GLY A 70 3.75 -0.27 -20.01
N LYS A 71 4.94 -0.49 -19.44
CA LYS A 71 5.34 -1.78 -18.86
C LYS A 71 4.54 -2.11 -17.60
N LYS A 72 4.26 -3.38 -17.33
CA LYS A 72 3.65 -3.82 -16.06
C LYS A 72 4.50 -3.34 -14.88
N ALA A 73 3.87 -2.68 -13.92
CA ALA A 73 4.54 -2.10 -12.76
C ALA A 73 4.10 -2.81 -11.47
N ILE A 74 2.80 -2.89 -11.22
CA ILE A 74 2.24 -3.39 -9.96
C ILE A 74 1.01 -4.25 -10.26
N GLY A 75 0.90 -5.41 -9.63
CA GLY A 75 -0.35 -6.17 -9.56
C GLY A 75 -0.92 -6.11 -8.15
N ALA A 76 -2.20 -5.75 -8.00
CA ALA A 76 -2.84 -5.69 -6.69
C ALA A 76 -4.24 -6.31 -6.75
N ASN A 77 -4.68 -6.90 -5.64
CA ASN A 77 -6.05 -7.44 -5.51
C ASN A 77 -7.12 -6.36 -5.29
N ILE A 78 -6.71 -5.11 -5.05
CA ILE A 78 -7.60 -3.97 -4.79
C ILE A 78 -7.36 -2.84 -5.80
N GLY A 79 -8.38 -2.00 -5.99
CA GLY A 79 -8.22 -0.71 -6.67
C GLY A 79 -7.24 0.19 -5.89
N LEU A 80 -6.22 0.73 -6.55
CA LEU A 80 -5.30 1.66 -5.90
C LEU A 80 -5.94 3.04 -5.67
N ASP A 81 -6.96 3.35 -6.45
CA ASP A 81 -7.82 4.54 -6.35
C ASP A 81 -8.64 4.60 -5.05
N THR A 82 -8.93 3.46 -4.42
CA THR A 82 -9.71 3.41 -3.17
C THR A 82 -8.84 3.53 -1.92
N LEU A 83 -7.52 3.51 -2.08
CA LEU A 83 -6.58 3.52 -0.97
C LEU A 83 -6.30 4.94 -0.47
N PRO A 84 -5.98 5.10 0.82
CA PRO A 84 -5.67 6.41 1.37
C PRO A 84 -4.40 6.99 0.74
N THR A 85 -4.40 8.29 0.48
CA THR A 85 -3.23 9.02 0.02
C THR A 85 -2.47 9.66 1.17
N ARG A 86 -1.16 9.76 1.03
CA ARG A 86 -0.28 10.37 2.00
C ARG A 86 -0.29 11.89 1.84
N ARG A 87 -0.56 12.61 2.93
CA ARG A 87 -0.66 14.09 2.92
C ARG A 87 0.60 14.83 2.45
N SER A 88 1.79 14.26 2.58
CA SER A 88 3.04 14.98 2.27
C SER A 88 3.33 15.13 0.79
N ASP A 89 2.94 14.14 -0.01
CA ASP A 89 3.38 13.93 -1.38
C ASP A 89 2.27 13.34 -2.26
N ASN A 90 1.05 13.23 -1.72
CA ASN A 90 -0.13 12.64 -2.36
C ASN A 90 0.06 11.20 -2.89
N SER A 91 1.11 10.51 -2.46
CA SER A 91 1.37 9.12 -2.82
C SER A 91 0.32 8.20 -2.23
N ILE A 92 -0.14 7.23 -3.02
CA ILE A 92 -1.09 6.21 -2.61
C ILE A 92 -0.40 5.28 -1.60
N ALA A 93 -0.97 5.13 -0.41
CA ALA A 93 -0.40 4.34 0.68
C ALA A 93 -0.99 2.93 0.71
N ILE A 94 -0.16 1.93 0.41
CA ILE A 94 -0.53 0.52 0.36
C ILE A 94 0.03 -0.19 1.60
N ASN A 95 -0.84 -0.78 2.42
CA ASN A 95 -0.40 -1.57 3.57
C ASN A 95 0.01 -2.98 3.13
N LEU A 96 1.32 -3.28 3.18
CA LEU A 96 1.88 -4.56 2.74
C LEU A 96 1.42 -5.76 3.60
N LYS A 97 0.95 -5.53 4.84
CA LYS A 97 0.41 -6.61 5.68
C LYS A 97 -0.99 -7.05 5.25
N GLN A 98 -1.80 -6.10 4.80
CA GLN A 98 -3.24 -6.29 4.55
C GLN A 98 -3.59 -6.46 3.08
N ILE A 99 -2.72 -6.07 2.17
CA ILE A 99 -3.02 -6.05 0.73
C ILE A 99 -2.09 -7.03 0.03
N PHE A 100 -2.64 -7.83 -0.87
CA PHE A 100 -1.84 -8.65 -1.77
C PHE A 100 -1.31 -7.76 -2.89
N ILE A 101 0.01 -7.68 -2.99
CA ILE A 101 0.69 -6.90 -4.02
C ILE A 101 1.82 -7.69 -4.63
N ARG A 102 1.97 -7.59 -5.94
CA ARG A 102 3.10 -8.10 -6.70
C ARG A 102 3.80 -6.94 -7.39
N LEU A 103 5.09 -6.79 -7.14
CA LEU A 103 5.91 -5.72 -7.71
C LEU A 103 6.70 -6.27 -8.91
N PHE A 104 6.57 -5.60 -10.05
CA PHE A 104 7.35 -5.84 -11.27
C PHE A 104 8.38 -4.71 -11.47
N LEU A 105 8.89 -4.17 -10.36
CA LEU A 105 9.74 -2.99 -10.32
C LEU A 105 11.18 -3.39 -9.96
N LYS A 106 12.13 -2.59 -10.43
CA LYS A 106 13.54 -2.71 -10.08
C LYS A 106 13.85 -1.91 -8.82
N GLN A 107 14.73 -2.43 -7.99
CA GLN A 107 15.26 -1.72 -6.83
C GLN A 107 16.25 -0.64 -7.29
N GLU A 108 15.98 0.63 -6.96
CA GLU A 108 16.86 1.77 -7.30
C GLU A 108 17.90 2.03 -6.21
N GLY A 109 17.60 1.66 -4.96
CA GLY A 109 18.43 1.88 -3.79
C GLY A 109 17.78 2.79 -2.74
N ILE A 110 18.62 3.25 -1.80
CA ILE A 110 18.18 4.01 -0.62
C ILE A 110 18.46 5.49 -0.85
N LYS A 111 17.47 6.35 -0.59
CA LYS A 111 17.64 7.81 -0.52
C LYS A 111 17.13 8.34 0.81
N TYR A 112 17.84 9.34 1.33
CA TYR A 112 17.46 10.04 2.55
C TYR A 112 16.90 11.40 2.18
N ILE A 113 15.65 11.66 2.58
CA ILE A 113 15.00 12.95 2.34
C ILE A 113 14.90 13.71 3.65
N LYS A 114 15.45 14.93 3.69
CA LYS A 114 15.26 15.84 4.81
C LYS A 114 13.87 16.48 4.71
N ARG A 115 13.05 16.27 5.74
CA ARG A 115 11.78 16.98 5.95
C ARG A 115 11.93 17.96 7.10
N SER A 116 10.93 18.81 7.28
CA SER A 116 10.93 19.92 8.24
C SER A 116 11.35 19.49 9.65
N ASN A 117 10.92 18.30 10.09
CA ASN A 117 11.15 17.80 11.46
C ASN A 117 11.95 16.48 11.55
N SER A 118 12.31 15.85 10.42
CA SER A 118 13.00 14.55 10.45
C SER A 118 13.64 14.18 9.11
N VAL A 119 14.55 13.22 9.14
CA VAL A 119 15.09 12.57 7.93
C VAL A 119 14.28 11.30 7.66
N GLU A 120 13.72 11.19 6.46
CA GLU A 120 12.98 10.02 5.99
C GLU A 120 13.90 9.14 5.13
N LYS A 121 14.06 7.88 5.54
CA LYS A 121 14.75 6.86 4.75
C LYS A 121 13.76 6.24 3.76
N GLN A 122 14.08 6.30 2.47
CA GLN A 122 13.25 5.77 1.39
C GLN A 122 14.00 4.74 0.57
N TYR A 123 13.45 3.53 0.51
CA TYR A 123 13.87 2.47 -0.41
C TYR A 123 13.05 2.60 -1.68
N ARG A 124 13.68 3.00 -2.78
CA ARG A 124 13.00 3.38 -4.02
C ARG A 124 12.85 2.23 -5.01
N TRP A 125 11.74 2.25 -5.72
CA TRP A 125 11.41 1.32 -6.78
C TRP A 125 11.25 2.10 -8.09
N CYS A 126 11.87 1.58 -9.14
CA CYS A 126 11.82 2.15 -10.48
C CYS A 126 11.24 1.17 -11.48
N CYS A 127 10.70 1.69 -12.57
CA CYS A 127 10.34 0.87 -13.72
C CYS A 127 11.58 0.18 -14.28
N GLU A 128 11.47 -1.11 -14.56
CA GLU A 128 12.57 -1.91 -15.12
C GLU A 128 13.03 -1.42 -16.50
N GLU A 129 12.09 -0.92 -17.30
CA GLU A 129 12.35 -0.54 -18.70
C GLU A 129 12.80 0.92 -18.85
N CYS A 130 12.05 1.87 -18.29
CA CYS A 130 12.36 3.30 -18.46
C CYS A 130 13.10 3.93 -17.27
N GLY A 131 13.29 3.20 -16.17
CA GLY A 131 13.99 3.70 -14.98
C GLY A 131 13.25 4.76 -14.17
N VAL A 132 12.03 5.16 -14.57
CA VAL A 132 11.22 6.14 -13.85
C VAL A 132 10.95 5.66 -12.43
N HIS A 133 11.06 6.57 -11.46
CA HIS A 133 10.71 6.31 -10.08
C HIS A 133 9.19 6.13 -9.94
N VAL A 134 8.77 4.96 -9.43
CA VAL A 134 7.35 4.59 -9.37
C VAL A 134 6.83 4.58 -7.93
N ALA A 135 7.58 3.98 -7.03
CA ALA A 135 7.14 3.78 -5.66
C ALA A 135 8.32 3.80 -4.69
N TYR A 136 8.05 3.95 -3.41
CA TYR A 136 9.05 3.80 -2.37
C TYR A 136 8.45 3.19 -1.11
N GLN A 137 9.29 2.61 -0.26
CA GLN A 137 8.91 2.07 1.04
C GLN A 137 9.88 2.56 2.11
N CYS A 138 9.44 2.55 3.37
CA CYS A 138 10.26 2.96 4.51
C CYS A 138 10.95 1.78 5.22
N VAL A 139 10.60 0.55 4.84
CA VAL A 139 11.19 -0.71 5.32
C VAL A 139 12.23 -1.22 4.33
N SER A 140 13.15 -2.08 4.78
CA SER A 140 14.17 -2.64 3.89
C SER A 140 13.55 -3.49 2.77
N TYR A 141 14.27 -3.68 1.67
CA TYR A 141 13.79 -4.54 0.58
C TYR A 141 13.53 -5.98 1.05
N GLU A 142 14.35 -6.50 1.96
CA GLU A 142 14.20 -7.83 2.54
C GLU A 142 12.94 -7.93 3.40
N GLU A 143 12.73 -6.96 4.30
CA GLU A 143 11.51 -6.88 5.13
C GLU A 143 10.26 -6.77 4.24
N GLY A 144 10.30 -5.92 3.21
CA GLY A 144 9.21 -5.76 2.25
C GLY A 144 8.93 -7.04 1.46
N ALA A 145 9.96 -7.76 1.02
CA ALA A 145 9.82 -9.02 0.30
C ALA A 145 9.19 -10.10 1.19
N GLN A 146 9.61 -10.20 2.44
CA GLN A 146 9.04 -11.16 3.40
C GLN A 146 7.56 -10.86 3.69
N LEU A 147 7.18 -9.59 3.80
CA LEU A 147 5.78 -9.18 3.95
C LEU A 147 4.93 -9.55 2.72
N ILE A 148 5.45 -9.34 1.52
CA ILE A 148 4.78 -9.70 0.26
C ILE A 148 4.59 -11.22 0.17
N GLN A 149 5.59 -11.99 0.62
CA GLN A 149 5.54 -13.46 0.69
C GLN A 149 4.61 -13.99 1.78
N GLY A 150 4.13 -13.14 2.69
CA GLY A 150 3.11 -13.49 3.67
C GLY A 150 3.60 -13.66 5.10
N ASN A 151 4.86 -13.39 5.38
CA ASN A 151 5.37 -13.42 6.74
C ASN A 151 4.95 -12.13 7.47
N SER A 152 3.93 -12.22 8.31
CA SER A 152 3.30 -11.05 8.95
C SER A 152 3.80 -10.75 10.37
N ASP A 153 4.49 -11.71 10.98
CA ASP A 153 4.98 -11.70 12.37
C ASP A 153 6.40 -11.11 12.54
N ILE A 154 6.96 -10.56 11.45
CA ILE A 154 8.29 -9.96 11.48
C ILE A 154 8.27 -8.63 12.25
N GLN A 155 9.27 -8.44 13.11
CA GLN A 155 9.58 -7.13 13.69
C GLN A 155 10.13 -6.22 12.59
N LEU A 156 9.41 -5.14 12.30
CA LEU A 156 9.74 -4.24 11.21
C LEU A 156 10.49 -3.01 11.72
N SER A 157 11.51 -2.59 10.97
CA SER A 157 12.23 -1.34 11.22
C SER A 157 11.33 -0.09 11.16
N ASN A 158 10.27 -0.13 10.36
CA ASN A 158 9.34 0.99 10.18
C ASN A 158 7.94 0.50 9.78
N LYS A 159 7.01 1.44 9.56
CA LYS A 159 5.65 1.12 9.12
C LYS A 159 5.67 0.43 7.73
N PRO A 160 4.95 -0.70 7.54
CA PRO A 160 4.98 -1.51 6.33
C PRO A 160 4.09 -0.95 5.22
N TYR A 161 4.32 0.31 4.86
CA TYR A 161 3.63 0.95 3.74
C TYR A 161 4.53 1.01 2.53
N LEU A 162 3.96 0.64 1.38
CA LEU A 162 4.47 0.99 0.07
C LEU A 162 3.71 2.23 -0.41
N TYR A 163 4.45 3.28 -0.73
CA TYR A 163 3.92 4.52 -1.27
C TYR A 163 4.12 4.54 -2.77
N VAL A 164 3.03 4.55 -3.52
CA VAL A 164 3.05 4.64 -4.99
C VAL A 164 2.76 6.07 -5.41
N LEU A 165 3.57 6.63 -6.30
CA LEU A 165 3.38 8.00 -6.76
C LEU A 165 2.11 8.11 -7.62
N ASN A 166 1.31 9.16 -7.38
CA ASN A 166 -0.05 9.31 -7.92
C ASN A 166 -0.12 9.33 -9.47
N ASP A 167 0.98 9.67 -10.15
CA ASP A 167 1.05 9.76 -11.61
C ASP A 167 2.06 8.79 -12.25
N ALA A 168 2.65 7.89 -11.47
CA ALA A 168 3.65 6.96 -11.98
C ALA A 168 3.04 5.71 -12.64
N ILE A 169 1.77 5.45 -12.40
CA ILE A 169 1.07 4.26 -12.87
C ILE A 169 -0.29 4.57 -13.49
N VAL A 170 -0.73 3.70 -14.40
CA VAL A 170 -2.03 3.77 -15.10
C VAL A 170 -2.67 2.38 -15.11
N LEU A 171 -4.01 2.33 -15.11
CA LEU A 171 -4.74 1.05 -15.13
C LEU A 171 -4.66 0.35 -16.50
N ASN A 172 -4.69 1.11 -17.59
CA ASN A 172 -4.56 0.56 -18.94
C ASN A 172 -3.27 1.02 -19.60
N GLN A 173 -2.58 0.10 -20.27
CA GLN A 173 -1.33 0.36 -20.99
C GLN A 173 -1.45 1.46 -22.05
N GLN A 174 -2.62 1.57 -22.72
CA GLN A 174 -2.87 2.58 -23.76
C GLN A 174 -2.80 4.03 -23.23
N PHE A 175 -3.02 4.23 -21.93
CA PHE A 175 -2.92 5.55 -21.30
C PHE A 175 -1.47 5.92 -20.94
N SER A 176 -0.48 5.10 -21.27
CA SER A 176 0.90 5.53 -21.13
C SER A 176 1.21 6.64 -22.13
N LYS A 177 2.06 7.58 -21.72
CA LYS A 177 2.46 8.72 -22.56
C LYS A 177 3.01 8.24 -23.89
N VAL A 178 3.92 7.26 -23.87
CA VAL A 178 4.53 6.68 -25.07
C VAL A 178 3.46 6.06 -25.99
N HIS A 179 2.54 5.27 -25.45
CA HIS A 179 1.51 4.64 -26.27
C HIS A 179 0.52 5.66 -26.85
N SER A 180 0.18 6.72 -26.10
CA SER A 180 -0.67 7.80 -26.60
C SER A 180 -0.02 8.59 -27.74
N GLU A 181 1.29 8.81 -27.68
CA GLU A 181 2.06 9.48 -28.75
C GLU A 181 2.12 8.61 -30.00
N ILE A 182 2.41 7.31 -29.84
CA ILE A 182 2.46 6.34 -30.93
C ILE A 182 1.11 6.24 -31.64
N ALA A 183 0.00 6.27 -30.90
CA ALA A 183 -1.35 6.27 -31.48
C ALA A 183 -1.58 7.50 -32.37
N LYS A 184 -1.26 8.70 -31.88
CA LYS A 184 -1.39 9.94 -32.66
C LYS A 184 -0.55 9.92 -33.94
N LEU A 185 0.68 9.42 -33.86
CA LEU A 185 1.56 9.30 -35.03
C LEU A 185 1.01 8.32 -36.06
N LYS A 186 0.42 7.20 -35.62
CA LYS A 186 -0.24 6.25 -36.52
C LYS A 186 -1.43 6.89 -37.24
N ASP A 187 -2.28 7.60 -36.51
CA ASP A 187 -3.44 8.28 -37.09
C ASP A 187 -3.01 9.34 -38.13
N GLN A 188 -1.91 10.06 -37.85
CA GLN A 188 -1.32 11.01 -38.81
C GLN A 188 -0.80 10.32 -40.07
N MET A 189 -0.06 9.21 -39.92
CA MET A 189 0.45 8.44 -41.05
C MET A 189 -0.68 7.87 -41.91
N GLU A 190 -1.75 7.35 -41.31
CA GLU A 190 -2.89 6.81 -42.04
C GLU A 190 -3.62 7.90 -42.84
N TYR A 191 -3.77 9.10 -42.25
CA TYR A 191 -4.32 10.25 -42.95
C TYR A 191 -3.44 10.72 -44.12
N GLU A 192 -2.11 10.65 -43.99
CA GLU A 192 -1.18 10.98 -45.07
C GLU A 192 -1.20 9.95 -46.21
N GLN A 193 -1.43 8.67 -45.92
CA GLN A 193 -1.54 7.60 -46.93
C GLN A 193 -2.84 7.64 -47.74
N LEU A 194 -3.88 8.30 -47.20
CA LEU A 194 -5.18 8.49 -47.85
C LEU A 194 -5.24 9.74 -48.74
N LYS A 195 -4.18 10.57 -48.73
CA LYS A 195 -4.02 11.74 -49.61
C LYS A 195 -3.25 11.39 -50.87
#